data_AF-A0A497S8M0-F1
#
_entry.id   AF-A0A497S8M0-F1
#
_cell.length_a   1.000
_cell.length_b   1.000
_cell.length_c   1.000
_cell.angle_alpha   90.00
_cell.angle_beta   90.00
_cell.angle_gamma   90.00
#
_symmetry.space_group_name_H-M   'P 1'
#
loop_
_entity.id
_entity.type
_entity.pdbx_description
1 polymer ?
#
loop_
_entity_poly.entity_id
_entity_poly.type
_entity_poly.pdbx_seq_one_letter_code
_entity_poly.pdbx_strand_id
1 'polypeptide(L)' 'TVGKLISRRFDIIDAGKIASEVIPQLLSKEFVIVVDSGRMIGYIDPERILEMANFYNICRLK' A
#
# COMPACT_ATOMS: atom_id res chain seq x y z
N THR A 1 22.76 8.37 -3.78
CA THR A 1 23.51 7.69 -2.69
C THR A 1 22.52 6.97 -1.82
N VAL A 2 22.80 5.71 -1.45
CA VAL A 2 21.94 4.89 -0.55
C VAL A 2 21.51 5.69 0.68
N GLY A 3 22.40 6.49 1.28
CA GLY A 3 22.09 7.36 2.43
C GLY A 3 20.91 8.33 2.27
N LYS A 4 20.64 8.85 1.05
CA LYS A 4 19.45 9.70 0.79
C LYS A 4 18.14 8.89 0.77
N LEU A 5 18.23 7.61 0.44
CA LEU A 5 17.09 6.69 0.51
C LEU A 5 16.76 6.38 1.98
N ILE A 6 17.76 6.14 2.82
CA ILE A 6 17.58 5.82 4.25
C ILE A 6 17.00 7.01 5.04
N SER A 7 17.28 8.25 4.61
CA SER A 7 16.74 9.46 5.25
C SER A 7 15.29 9.76 4.90
N ARG A 8 14.70 9.10 3.90
CA ARG A 8 13.31 9.30 3.53
C ARG A 8 12.42 8.50 4.48
N ARG A 9 11.46 9.19 5.11
CA ARG A 9 10.36 8.50 5.81
C ARG A 9 9.44 7.93 4.76
N PHE A 10 9.47 6.61 4.59
CA PHE A 10 8.48 5.90 3.81
C PHE A 10 7.26 5.63 4.68
N ASP A 11 6.07 5.80 4.11
CA ASP A 11 4.86 5.25 4.72
C ASP A 11 4.96 3.73 4.65
N ILE A 12 4.78 3.07 5.79
CA ILE A 12 4.94 1.61 5.95
C ILE A 12 3.66 1.03 6.54
N ILE A 13 3.27 -0.13 6.05
CA ILE A 13 2.17 -0.90 6.60
C ILE A 13 2.57 -2.35 6.86
N ASP A 14 2.08 -2.88 7.97
CA ASP A 14 2.26 -4.28 8.33
C ASP A 14 1.29 -5.17 7.53
N ALA A 15 1.81 -6.25 6.94
CA ALA A 15 1.07 -7.19 6.11
C ALA A 15 -0.03 -7.96 6.88
N GLY A 16 0.08 -8.04 8.21
CA GLY A 16 -0.91 -8.68 9.07
C GLY A 16 -2.16 -7.84 9.34
N LYS A 17 -2.23 -6.60 8.87
CA LYS A 17 -3.39 -5.72 9.10
C LYS A 17 -4.59 -6.10 8.23
N ILE A 18 -5.79 -5.85 8.78
CA ILE A 18 -7.05 -6.11 8.08
C ILE A 18 -7.26 -5.07 6.97
N ALA A 19 -7.57 -5.54 5.76
CA ALA A 19 -7.72 -4.70 4.58
C ALA A 19 -8.68 -3.51 4.77
N SER A 20 -9.84 -3.72 5.40
CA SER A 20 -10.84 -2.66 5.63
C SER A 20 -10.35 -1.53 6.54
N GLU A 21 -9.41 -1.82 7.44
CA GLU A 21 -8.84 -0.81 8.34
C GLU A 21 -7.79 0.06 7.64
N VAL A 22 -7.16 -0.49 6.59
CA VAL A 22 -5.99 0.12 5.96
C VAL A 22 -6.29 0.75 4.62
N ILE A 23 -7.26 0.22 3.85
CA ILE A 23 -7.59 0.72 2.51
C ILE A 23 -7.85 2.24 2.48
N PRO A 24 -8.63 2.85 3.41
CA PRO A 24 -8.83 4.29 3.39
C PRO A 24 -7.52 5.09 3.52
N GLN A 25 -6.58 4.58 4.32
CA GLN A 25 -5.26 5.21 4.48
C GLN A 25 -4.43 5.02 3.21
N LEU A 26 -4.41 3.81 2.64
CA LEU A 26 -3.66 3.50 1.41
C LEU A 26 -4.11 4.35 0.22
N LEU A 27 -5.42 4.58 0.07
CA LEU A 27 -5.98 5.42 -1.00
C LEU A 27 -5.60 6.90 -0.87
N SER A 28 -5.12 7.36 0.28
CA SER A 28 -4.69 8.74 0.51
C SER A 28 -3.20 8.99 0.22
N LYS A 29 -2.45 7.95 -0.16
CA LYS A 29 -0.99 7.98 -0.35
C LYS A 29 -0.62 7.70 -1.80
N GLU A 30 0.54 8.17 -2.24
CA GLU A 30 1.07 7.82 -3.57
C GLU A 30 1.43 6.32 -3.65
N PHE A 31 2.11 5.82 -2.63
CA PHE A 31 2.39 4.39 -2.44
C PHE A 31 2.77 4.13 -0.98
N VAL A 32 2.69 2.87 -0.55
CA VAL A 32 3.06 2.43 0.80
C VAL A 32 3.90 1.16 0.70
N ILE A 33 4.96 1.07 1.50
CA ILE A 33 5.79 -0.14 1.60
C ILE A 33 5.08 -1.14 2.52
N VAL A 34 4.95 -2.38 2.06
CA VAL A 34 4.40 -3.48 2.85
C VAL A 34 5.54 -4.23 3.51
N VAL A 35 5.47 -4.35 4.83
CA VAL A 35 6.46 -5.08 5.64
C VAL A 35 5.82 -6.24 6.36
N ASP A 36 6.58 -7.30 6.55
CA ASP A 36 6.26 -8.41 7.44
C ASP A 36 7.49 -8.69 8.30
N SER A 37 7.31 -8.70 9.62
CA SER A 37 8.38 -9.01 10.59
C SER A 37 9.65 -8.16 10.37
N GLY A 38 9.46 -6.89 10.03
CA GLY A 38 10.53 -5.91 9.76
C GLY A 38 11.20 -6.03 8.38
N ARG A 39 10.74 -6.93 7.52
CA ARG A 39 11.25 -7.12 6.16
C ARG A 39 10.28 -6.53 5.14
N MET A 40 10.80 -5.79 4.17
CA MET A 40 10.01 -5.36 3.01
C MET A 40 9.64 -6.58 2.17
N ILE A 41 8.34 -6.78 1.96
CA ILE A 41 7.80 -7.86 1.11
C ILE A 41 7.17 -7.33 -0.18
N GLY A 42 6.91 -6.03 -0.25
CA GLY A 42 6.35 -5.41 -1.45
C GLY A 42 5.97 -3.95 -1.22
N TYR A 43 5.15 -3.44 -2.13
CA TYR A 43 4.53 -2.13 -2.02
C TYR A 43 3.12 -2.21 -2.60
N ILE A 44 2.28 -1.25 -2.24
CA ILE A 44 0.95 -1.08 -2.81
C ILE A 44 0.70 0.40 -3.09
N ASP A 45 0.05 0.68 -4.20
CA ASP A 45 -0.40 2.01 -4.60
C ASP A 45 -1.93 2.00 -4.78
N PRO A 46 -2.58 3.18 -4.84
CA PRO A 46 -4.02 3.27 -5.03
C PRO A 46 -4.53 2.63 -6.32
N GLU A 47 -3.74 2.67 -7.41
CA GLU A 47 -4.15 2.10 -8.70
C GLU A 47 -4.35 0.59 -8.59
N ARG A 48 -3.43 -0.12 -7.93
CA ARG A 48 -3.56 -1.57 -7.67
C ARG A 48 -4.78 -1.92 -6.83
N ILE A 49 -5.13 -1.08 -5.87
CA ILE A 49 -6.33 -1.27 -5.04
C ILE A 49 -7.59 -1.13 -5.90
N LEU A 50 -7.65 -0.13 -6.78
CA LEU A 50 -8.77 0.09 -7.68
C LEU A 50 -8.87 -1.02 -8.76
N GLU A 51 -7.75 -1.48 -9.31
CA GLU A 51 -7.71 -2.64 -10.21
C GLU A 51 -8.29 -3.89 -9.54
N MET A 52 -7.89 -4.18 -8.29
CA MET A 52 -8.44 -5.29 -7.52
C MET A 52 -9.94 -5.10 -7.27
N ALA A 53 -10.37 -3.91 -6.85
CA ALA A 53 -11.78 -3.64 -6.61
C ALA A 53 -12.64 -3.83 -7.88
N ASN A 54 -12.14 -3.40 -9.04
CA ASN A 54 -12.78 -3.64 -10.33
C ASN A 54 -12.82 -5.14 -10.67
N PHE A 55 -11.71 -5.86 -10.50
CA PHE A 55 -11.62 -7.30 -10.78
C PHE A 55 -12.66 -8.10 -9.96
N TYR A 56 -12.84 -7.73 -8.70
CA TYR A 56 -13.84 -8.34 -7.81
C TYR A 56 -15.25 -7.75 -7.95
N ASN A 57 -15.51 -6.87 -8.94
CA ASN A 57 -16.79 -6.16 -9.13
C ASN A 57 -17.29 -5.39 -7.89
N ILE A 58 -16.38 -4.94 -7.02
CA ILE A 58 -16.70 -4.18 -5.80
C ILE A 58 -17.01 -2.72 -6.17
N CYS A 59 -16.21 -2.14 -7.05
CA CYS A 59 -16.48 -0.84 -7.66
C CYS A 59 -16.53 -1.04 -9.18
N ARG A 60 -17.49 -0.40 -9.85
CA ARG A 60 -17.40 -0.20 -11.30
C ARG A 60 -16.87 1.20 -11.51
N LEU A 61 -15.58 1.33 -11.83
CA LEU A 61 -15.08 2.56 -12.43
C LEU A 61 -15.87 2.78 -13.73
N LYS A 62 -16.73 3.80 -13.73
CA LYS A 62 -17.46 4.27 -14.92
C LYS A 62 -16.54 5.08 -15.81
#